data_AF-A0A537R365-F1
#
_entry.id   AF-A0A537R365-F1
#
_cell.length_a   1.000
_cell.length_b   1.000
_cell.length_c   1.000
_cell.angle_alpha   90.00
_cell.angle_beta   90.00
_cell.angle_gamma   90.00
#
_symmetry.space_group_name_H-M   'P 1'
#
loop_
_entity.id
_entity.type
_entity.pdbx_description
1 polymer ?
#
loop_
_entity_poly.entity_id
_entity_poly.type
_entity_poly.pdbx_seq_one_letter_code
_entity_poly.pdbx_strand_id
1 'polypeptide(L)'
;MNLSSMLRERAAAGRPVRIGQVGAGKFGTMFLSQVRLTAGMHLVGLADLMPARARERMIGVGWPKEQTEAKSMGDALKTGKTFVTDDAMALIG
;
A
#
# COMPACT_ATOMS: atom_id res chain seq x y z
N MET A 1 -7.37 0.87 -24.76
CA MET A 1 -6.65 1.24 -23.52
C MET A 1 -5.80 0.05 -23.07
N ASN A 2 -4.50 0.27 -22.79
CA ASN A 2 -3.50 -0.78 -22.48
C ASN A 2 -2.91 -0.69 -21.05
N LEU A 3 -3.47 0.14 -20.17
CA LEU A 3 -2.89 0.44 -18.84
C LEU A 3 -2.70 -0.81 -17.96
N SER A 4 -3.61 -1.78 -18.02
CA SER A 4 -3.47 -3.05 -17.31
C SER A 4 -2.28 -3.88 -17.81
N SER A 5 -2.02 -3.88 -19.12
CA SER A 5 -0.81 -4.51 -19.69
C SER A 5 0.45 -3.84 -19.17
N MET A 6 0.49 -2.51 -19.24
CA MET A 6 1.65 -1.72 -18.81
C MET A 6 1.99 -1.93 -17.32
N LEU A 7 0.98 -2.08 -16.45
CA LEU A 7 1.21 -2.39 -15.04
C LEU A 7 1.79 -3.80 -14.84
N ARG A 8 1.32 -4.80 -15.58
CA ARG A 8 1.89 -6.16 -15.54
C ARG A 8 3.33 -6.18 -16.03
N GLU A 9 3.65 -5.46 -17.09
CA GLU A 9 5.03 -5.31 -17.59
C GLU A 9 5.94 -4.69 -16.53
N ARG A 10 5.47 -3.66 -15.82
CA ARG A 10 6.20 -3.07 -14.69
C ARG A 10 6.41 -4.05 -13.54
N ALA A 11 5.41 -4.87 -13.23
CA ALA A 11 5.51 -5.92 -12.23
C ALA A 11 6.58 -6.94 -12.61
N ALA A 12 6.55 -7.43 -13.85
CA ALA A 12 7.52 -8.39 -14.39
C ALA A 12 8.95 -7.83 -14.39
N ALA A 13 9.10 -6.53 -14.63
CA ALA A 13 10.39 -5.83 -14.58
C ALA A 13 10.84 -5.44 -13.15
N GLY A 14 10.13 -5.86 -12.09
CA GLY A 14 10.47 -5.52 -10.71
C GLY A 14 10.38 -4.01 -10.40
N ARG A 15 9.64 -3.24 -11.21
CA ARG A 15 9.54 -1.78 -11.11
C ARG A 15 8.08 -1.32 -10.97
N PRO A 16 7.35 -1.81 -9.96
CA PRO A 16 5.94 -1.45 -9.76
C PRO A 16 5.77 0.05 -9.52
N VAL A 17 4.56 0.53 -9.71
CA VAL A 17 4.17 1.86 -9.26
C VAL A 17 4.07 1.83 -7.73
N ARG A 18 4.84 2.69 -7.08
CA ARG A 18 4.94 2.80 -5.62
C ARG A 18 3.99 3.89 -5.14
N ILE A 19 3.19 3.57 -4.13
CA ILE A 19 2.10 4.42 -3.67
C ILE A 19 2.30 4.69 -2.18
N GLY A 20 2.30 5.97 -1.81
CA GLY A 20 2.07 6.44 -0.45
C GLY A 20 0.65 6.97 -0.35
N GLN A 21 -0.10 6.52 0.65
CA GLN A 21 -1.47 6.95 0.88
C GLN A 21 -1.60 7.66 2.22
N VAL A 22 -2.27 8.81 2.24
CA VAL A 22 -2.63 9.52 3.48
C VAL A 22 -4.14 9.40 3.69
N GLY A 23 -4.51 8.75 4.79
CA GLY A 23 -5.88 8.48 5.22
C GLY A 23 -6.38 7.12 4.77
N ALA A 24 -6.95 6.37 5.72
CA ALA A 24 -7.67 5.11 5.54
C ALA A 24 -9.16 5.27 5.86
N GLY A 25 -9.74 6.45 5.58
CA GLY A 25 -11.18 6.71 5.66
C GLY A 25 -11.98 5.93 4.60
N LYS A 26 -13.23 6.33 4.33
CA LYS A 26 -14.12 5.62 3.39
C LYS A 26 -13.48 5.45 2.00
N PHE A 27 -13.01 6.54 1.39
CA PHE A 27 -12.40 6.51 0.06
C PHE A 27 -11.03 5.83 0.07
N GLY A 28 -10.22 6.10 1.09
CA GLY A 28 -8.94 5.41 1.26
C GLY A 28 -9.12 3.89 1.33
N THR A 29 -10.10 3.41 2.09
CA THR A 29 -10.41 1.98 2.22
C THR A 29 -10.93 1.38 0.92
N MET A 30 -11.73 2.12 0.13
CA MET A 30 -12.14 1.68 -1.20
C MET A 30 -10.94 1.51 -2.15
N PHE A 31 -9.94 2.37 -2.05
CA PHE A 31 -8.70 2.17 -2.82
C PHE A 31 -7.90 0.98 -2.31
N LEU A 32 -7.77 0.82 -0.98
CA LEU A 32 -7.07 -0.31 -0.35
C LEU A 32 -7.65 -1.67 -0.76
N SER A 33 -8.96 -1.77 -1.00
CA SER A 33 -9.59 -3.03 -1.45
C SER A 33 -9.20 -3.41 -2.89
N GLN A 34 -8.86 -2.44 -3.73
CA GLN A 34 -8.51 -2.66 -5.14
C GLN A 34 -7.01 -2.70 -5.40
N VAL A 35 -6.22 -1.85 -4.73
CA VAL A 35 -4.76 -1.79 -4.98
C VAL A 35 -4.08 -3.12 -4.68
N ARG A 36 -4.56 -3.88 -3.67
CA ARG A 36 -4.03 -5.22 -3.35
C ARG A 36 -4.24 -6.26 -4.45
N LEU A 37 -5.20 -6.04 -5.35
CA LEU A 37 -5.53 -6.93 -6.47
C LEU A 37 -4.88 -6.49 -7.78
N THR A 38 -4.29 -5.30 -7.81
CA THR A 38 -3.78 -4.70 -9.04
C THR A 38 -2.29 -5.00 -9.19
N ALA A 39 -1.98 -6.04 -9.96
CA ALA A 39 -0.60 -6.42 -10.26
C ALA A 39 0.19 -5.23 -10.85
N GLY A 40 1.38 -4.96 -10.32
CA GLY A 40 2.21 -3.82 -10.73
C GLY A 40 2.00 -2.55 -9.93
N MET A 41 1.09 -2.56 -8.95
CA MET A 41 0.99 -1.53 -7.92
C MET A 41 1.49 -2.06 -6.58
N HIS A 42 2.19 -1.22 -5.83
CA HIS A 42 2.66 -1.51 -4.47
C HIS A 42 2.36 -0.33 -3.56
N LEU A 43 1.46 -0.53 -2.61
CA LEU A 43 1.26 0.40 -1.50
C LEU A 43 2.43 0.26 -0.53
N VAL A 44 3.41 1.15 -0.67
CA VAL A 44 4.62 1.14 0.15
C VAL A 44 4.29 1.68 1.54
N GLY A 45 3.46 2.70 1.62
CA GLY A 45 3.16 3.39 2.87
C GLY A 45 1.70 3.84 3.01
N LEU A 46 1.17 3.75 4.22
CA LEU A 46 -0.15 4.24 4.61
C LEU A 46 -0.02 5.05 5.90
N ALA A 47 -0.31 6.34 5.83
CA ALA A 47 -0.36 7.23 6.97
C ALA A 47 -1.83 7.44 7.38
N ASP A 48 -2.17 7.25 8.65
CA ASP A 48 -3.50 7.53 9.19
C ASP A 48 -3.37 7.92 10.67
N LEU A 49 -4.19 8.86 11.14
CA LEU A 49 -4.17 9.31 12.54
C LEU A 49 -4.40 8.18 13.55
N MET A 50 -5.01 7.06 13.14
CA MET A 50 -5.20 5.87 13.95
C MET A 50 -4.64 4.61 13.24
N PRO A 51 -3.32 4.36 13.28
CA PRO A 51 -2.67 3.28 12.51
C PRO A 51 -3.24 1.88 12.81
N ALA A 52 -3.60 1.61 14.06
CA ALA A 52 -4.22 0.34 14.45
C ALA A 52 -5.57 0.13 13.73
N ARG A 53 -6.42 1.17 13.71
CA ARG A 53 -7.71 1.15 13.00
C ARG A 53 -7.54 1.06 11.48
N ALA A 54 -6.49 1.68 10.93
CA ALA A 54 -6.16 1.53 9.53
C ALA A 54 -5.81 0.08 9.17
N ARG A 55 -5.03 -0.62 10.01
CA ARG A 55 -4.71 -2.05 9.85
C ARG A 55 -5.96 -2.92 9.92
N GLU A 56 -6.86 -2.67 10.89
CA GLU A 56 -8.14 -3.38 10.99
C GLU A 56 -8.96 -3.24 9.70
N ARG A 57 -9.04 -2.03 9.13
CA ARG A 57 -9.73 -1.79 7.85
C ARG A 57 -9.05 -2.52 6.68
N MET A 58 -7.72 -2.52 6.62
CA MET A 58 -6.96 -3.28 5.61
C MET A 58 -7.30 -4.76 5.67
N ILE A 59 -7.28 -5.36 6.87
CA ILE A 59 -7.67 -6.76 7.09
C ILE A 59 -9.13 -6.97 6.66
N GLY A 60 -10.03 -6.07 7.04
CA GLY A 60 -11.45 -6.11 6.66
C GLY A 60 -11.69 -6.06 5.14
N VAL A 61 -10.76 -5.53 4.35
CA VAL A 61 -10.81 -5.54 2.87
C VAL A 61 -9.88 -6.58 2.23
N GLY A 62 -9.43 -7.56 3.02
CA GLY A 62 -8.75 -8.77 2.54
C GLY A 62 -7.23 -8.66 2.45
N TRP A 63 -6.60 -7.74 3.19
CA TRP A 63 -5.14 -7.74 3.34
C TRP A 63 -4.69 -8.81 4.36
N PRO A 64 -3.64 -9.59 4.05
CA PRO A 64 -2.96 -10.40 5.05
C PRO A 64 -2.37 -9.51 6.15
N LYS A 65 -2.39 -9.99 7.40
CA LYS A 65 -1.87 -9.21 8.54
C LYS A 65 -0.39 -8.89 8.34
N GLU A 66 0.39 -9.89 7.96
CA GLU A 66 1.84 -9.86 7.78
C GLU A 66 2.26 -8.85 6.71
N GLN A 67 1.38 -8.59 5.74
CA GLN A 67 1.59 -7.64 4.65
C GLN A 67 1.62 -6.19 5.17
N THR A 68 1.00 -5.91 6.31
CA THR A 68 0.97 -4.57 6.91
C THR A 68 2.15 -4.32 7.85
N GLU A 69 2.97 -5.32 8.14
CA GLU A 69 3.96 -5.29 9.22
C GLU A 69 5.34 -4.78 8.79
N ALA A 70 5.44 -4.01 7.70
CA ALA A 70 6.71 -3.36 7.37
C ALA A 70 7.09 -2.39 8.49
N LYS A 71 8.38 -2.34 8.85
CA LYS A 71 8.90 -1.50 9.94
C LYS A 71 9.32 -0.10 9.50
N SER A 72 9.49 0.11 8.21
CA SER A 72 9.85 1.40 7.60
C SER A 72 9.52 1.39 6.11
N MET A 73 9.57 2.56 5.45
CA MET A 73 9.50 2.66 3.99
C MET A 73 10.59 1.81 3.31
N GLY A 74 11.81 1.79 3.85
CA GLY A 74 12.91 0.99 3.30
C GLY A 74 12.65 -0.53 3.41
N ASP A 75 12.07 -0.98 4.51
CA ASP A 75 11.65 -2.37 4.70
C ASP A 75 10.50 -2.74 3.75
N ALA A 76 9.50 -1.87 3.63
CA ALA A 76 8.38 -2.03 2.70
C ALA A 76 8.87 -2.19 1.25
N LEU A 77 9.81 -1.33 0.81
CA LEU A 77 10.40 -1.39 -0.53
C LEU A 77 11.16 -2.70 -0.81
N LYS A 78 11.81 -3.28 0.21
CA LYS A 78 12.58 -4.53 0.06
C LYS A 78 11.70 -5.77 0.09
N THR A 79 10.67 -5.77 0.93
CA THR A 79 9.86 -6.97 1.22
C THR A 79 8.56 -7.02 0.44
N GLY A 80 8.13 -5.90 -0.16
CA GLY A 80 6.83 -5.77 -0.78
C GLY A 80 5.68 -5.55 0.21
N LYS A 81 5.98 -5.46 1.51
CA LYS A 81 5.01 -5.12 2.57
C LYS A 81 4.61 -3.64 2.52
N THR A 82 3.69 -3.25 3.39
CA THR A 82 3.22 -1.87 3.58
C THR A 82 3.64 -1.36 4.95
N PHE A 83 4.24 -0.17 5.00
CA PHE A 83 4.54 0.55 6.23
C PHE A 83 3.32 1.37 6.65
N VAL A 84 2.75 1.08 7.82
CA VAL A 84 1.60 1.83 8.35
C VAL A 84 2.06 2.68 9.53
N THR A 85 1.81 3.99 9.45
CA THR A 85 2.29 5.02 10.39
C THR A 85 1.21 6.07 10.66
N ASP A 86 1.39 6.88 11.70
CA ASP A 86 0.61 8.08 12.00
C ASP A 86 1.24 9.37 11.44
N ASP A 87 2.46 9.29 10.91
CA ASP A 87 3.18 10.42 10.33
C ASP A 87 3.08 10.42 8.79
N ALA A 88 2.33 11.37 8.25
CA ALA A 88 2.22 11.55 6.80
C ALA A 88 3.54 12.01 6.16
N MET A 89 4.38 12.75 6.88
CA MET A 89 5.67 13.22 6.36
C MET A 89 6.65 12.06 6.20
N ALA A 90 6.53 10.99 6.98
CA ALA A 90 7.32 9.78 6.80
C ALA A 90 7.09 9.07 5.44
N LEU A 91 6.04 9.46 4.69
CA LEU A 91 5.78 8.97 3.33
C LEU A 91 6.38 9.86 2.23
N ILE A 92 6.81 11.07 2.56
CA ILE A 92 7.27 12.09 1.63
C ILE A 92 8.80 12.18 1.73
N GLY A 93 9.49 11.79 0.66
CA GLY A 93 10.95 11.81 0.56
C GLY A 93 11.44 11.51 -0.85
#